data_AF-A0A538I087-F1
#
_entry.id   AF-A0A538I087-F1
#
_cell.length_a   1.000
_cell.length_b   1.000
_cell.length_c   1.000
_cell.angle_alpha   90.00
_cell.angle_beta   90.00
_cell.angle_gamma   90.00
#
_symmetry.space_group_name_H-M   'P 1'
#
loop_
_entity.id
_entity.type
_entity.pdbx_description
1 polymer ?
#
loop_
_entity_poly.entity_id
_entity_poly.type
_entity_poly.pdbx_seq_one_letter_code
_entity_poly.pdbx_strand_id
1 'polypeptide(L)'
;MVGDWLQDLESLEAISQDDDAKRIFLRMAAMSQSGQMGSFLHEIARDDDLDDETKDRLEELARDNTFLLAVEDYLSRTERLH
;
A
#
# COMPACT_ATOMS: atom_id res chain seq x y z
N MET A 1 13.32 20.47 0.78
CA MET A 1 12.27 19.47 0.99
C MET A 1 12.84 18.13 0.51
N VAL A 2 13.69 17.52 1.35
CA VAL A 2 14.39 16.23 1.09
C VAL A 2 13.92 15.17 2.11
N GLY A 3 13.10 15.58 3.09
CA GLY A 3 12.60 14.73 4.18
C GLY A 3 11.54 13.74 3.72
N ASP A 4 10.56 14.17 2.91
CA ASP A 4 9.49 13.27 2.43
C ASP A 4 10.03 12.08 1.64
N TRP A 5 11.01 12.30 0.77
CA TRP A 5 11.64 11.22 -0.01
C TRP A 5 12.40 10.19 0.83
N LEU A 6 13.00 10.63 1.95
CA LEU A 6 13.70 9.72 2.86
C LEU A 6 12.70 8.88 3.66
N GLN A 7 11.58 9.49 4.05
CA GLN A 7 10.49 8.85 4.78
C GLN A 7 9.70 7.89 3.88
N ASP A 8 9.50 8.23 2.60
CA ASP A 8 8.94 7.32 1.60
C ASP A 8 9.87 6.12 1.38
N LEU A 9 11.19 6.31 1.29
CA LEU A 9 12.14 5.20 1.13
C LEU A 9 12.20 4.29 2.37
N GLU A 10 12.19 4.86 3.57
CA GLU A 10 12.12 4.09 4.82
C GLU A 10 10.82 3.30 4.91
N SER A 11 9.70 3.90 4.50
CA SER A 11 8.40 3.24 4.43
C SER A 11 8.39 2.10 3.41
N LEU A 12 9.01 2.31 2.24
CA LEU A 12 9.15 1.28 1.19
C LEU A 12 9.99 0.09 1.66
N GLU A 13 11.08 0.35 2.37
CA GLU A 13 11.91 -0.72 2.94
C GLU A 13 11.22 -1.44 4.10
N ALA A 14 10.50 -0.72 4.95
CA ALA A 14 9.69 -1.33 6.01
C ALA A 14 8.61 -2.26 5.41
N ILE A 15 7.95 -1.83 4.32
CA ILE A 15 7.02 -2.66 3.57
C ILE A 15 7.76 -3.87 2.97
N SER A 16 8.94 -3.69 2.37
CA SER A 16 9.69 -4.78 1.72
C SER A 16 10.06 -5.92 2.69
N GLN A 17 10.31 -5.59 3.95
CA GLN A 17 10.68 -6.52 5.01
C GLN A 17 9.49 -7.27 5.62
N ASP A 18 8.24 -6.83 5.39
CA ASP A 18 7.02 -7.44 5.92
C ASP A 18 6.23 -8.13 4.79
N ASP A 19 6.17 -9.46 4.82
CA ASP A 19 5.49 -10.28 3.80
C ASP A 19 3.98 -10.03 3.73
N ASP A 20 3.34 -9.73 4.86
CA ASP A 20 1.90 -9.48 4.91
C ASP A 20 1.60 -8.07 4.38
N ALA A 21 2.42 -7.09 4.76
CA ALA A 21 2.34 -5.74 4.20
C ALA A 21 2.53 -5.76 2.68
N LYS A 22 3.58 -6.41 2.15
CA LYS A 22 3.80 -6.53 0.70
C LYS A 22 2.57 -7.03 -0.04
N ARG A 23 1.92 -8.09 0.46
CA ARG A 23 0.74 -8.67 -0.17
C ARG A 23 -0.43 -7.69 -0.18
N ILE A 24 -0.64 -6.94 0.90
CA ILE A 24 -1.70 -5.93 0.97
C ILE A 24 -1.41 -4.78 -0.01
N PHE A 25 -0.22 -4.20 0.02
CA PHE A 25 0.15 -3.08 -0.85
C PHE A 25 0.14 -3.46 -2.35
N LEU A 26 0.66 -4.63 -2.73
CA LEU A 26 0.61 -5.12 -4.12
C LEU A 26 -0.84 -5.37 -4.57
N ARG A 27 -1.66 -5.94 -3.69
CA ARG A 27 -3.09 -6.15 -3.96
C ARG A 27 -3.83 -4.83 -4.12
N MET A 28 -3.51 -3.82 -3.32
CA MET A 28 -4.03 -2.45 -3.47
C MET A 28 -3.57 -1.81 -4.77
N ALA A 29 -2.28 -1.90 -5.14
CA ALA A 29 -1.76 -1.37 -6.40
C ALA A 29 -2.47 -2.00 -7.62
N ALA A 30 -2.63 -3.32 -7.62
CA ALA A 30 -3.35 -4.04 -8.68
C ALA A 30 -4.82 -3.60 -8.78
N MET A 31 -5.52 -3.44 -7.65
CA MET A 31 -6.92 -2.97 -7.62
C MET A 31 -7.06 -1.48 -7.98
N SER A 32 -6.04 -0.69 -7.71
CA SER A 32 -5.97 0.71 -8.14
C SER A 32 -5.91 0.81 -9.66
N GLN A 33 -5.07 -0.02 -10.29
CA GLN A 33 -4.93 -0.10 -11.75
C GLN A 33 -6.17 -0.69 -12.45
N SER A 34 -6.85 -1.65 -11.84
CA SER A 34 -8.07 -2.25 -12.40
C SER A 34 -9.34 -1.44 -12.14
N GLY A 35 -9.26 -0.35 -11.37
CA GLY A 35 -10.42 0.46 -10.96
C GLY A 35 -11.32 -0.21 -9.93
N GLN A 36 -10.85 -1.28 -9.28
CA GLN A 36 -11.60 -2.07 -8.29
C GLN A 36 -11.36 -1.63 -6.83
N MET A 37 -10.53 -0.61 -6.61
CA MET A 37 -10.20 -0.08 -5.28
C MET A 37 -11.44 0.25 -4.43
N GLY A 38 -12.50 0.78 -5.06
CA GLY A 38 -13.75 1.11 -4.35
C GLY A 38 -14.44 -0.12 -3.75
N SER A 39 -14.38 -1.29 -4.39
CA SER A 39 -14.95 -2.52 -3.83
C SER A 39 -14.13 -3.06 -2.66
N PHE A 40 -12.81 -2.89 -2.70
CA PHE A 40 -11.92 -3.28 -1.62
C PHE A 40 -12.11 -2.43 -0.37
N LEU A 41 -12.14 -1.10 -0.51
CA LEU A 41 -12.44 -0.20 0.61
C LEU A 41 -13.83 -0.48 1.21
N HIS A 42 -14.79 -0.85 0.38
CA HIS A 42 -16.13 -1.23 0.84
C HIS A 42 -16.17 -2.54 1.65
N GLU A 43 -15.28 -3.48 1.33
CA GLU A 43 -15.10 -4.72 2.08
C GLU A 43 -14.42 -4.46 3.43
N ILE A 44 -13.35 -3.66 3.43
CA ILE A 44 -12.61 -3.25 4.63
C ILE A 44 -13.48 -2.44 5.59
N ALA A 45 -14.30 -1.52 5.08
CA ALA A 45 -15.21 -0.74 5.91
C ALA A 45 -16.24 -1.60 6.67
N ARG A 46 -16.48 -2.84 6.22
CA ARG A 46 -17.39 -3.81 6.84
C ARG A 46 -16.68 -4.88 7.66
N ASP A 47 -15.35 -4.88 7.66
CA ASP A 47 -14.56 -5.82 8.43
C ASP A 47 -14.57 -5.37 9.90
N ASP A 48 -15.27 -6.12 10.76
CA ASP A 48 -15.36 -5.82 12.19
C ASP A 48 -14.07 -6.21 12.96
N ASP A 49 -13.16 -6.97 12.34
CA ASP A 49 -11.86 -7.33 12.93
C ASP A 49 -10.84 -6.19 12.80
N LEU A 50 -11.08 -5.22 11.92
CA LEU A 50 -10.25 -4.03 11.76
C LEU A 50 -10.81 -2.85 12.58
N ASP A 51 -9.94 -2.23 13.37
CA ASP A 51 -10.26 -0.99 14.06
C ASP A 51 -10.39 0.19 13.09
N ASP A 52 -11.11 1.22 13.53
CA ASP A 52 -11.39 2.41 12.72
C ASP A 52 -10.11 3.16 12.32
N GLU A 53 -9.06 3.15 13.15
CA GLU A 53 -7.77 3.79 12.84
C GLU A 53 -7.08 3.09 11.65
N THR A 54 -7.12 1.76 11.63
CA THR A 54 -6.56 0.95 10.54
C THR A 54 -7.36 1.15 9.25
N LYS A 55 -8.69 1.25 9.34
CA LYS A 55 -9.56 1.54 8.19
C LYS A 55 -9.29 2.92 7.59
N ASP A 56 -9.17 3.95 8.43
CA ASP A 56 -8.89 5.32 8.00
C ASP A 56 -7.54 5.40 7.27
N ARG A 57 -6.49 4.75 7.79
CA ARG A 57 -5.18 4.70 7.12
C ARG A 57 -5.25 4.00 5.76
N LEU A 58 -6.00 2.90 5.65
CA LEU A 58 -6.15 2.19 4.38
C LEU A 58 -6.93 3.02 3.36
N GLU A 59 -7.89 3.83 3.79
CA GLU A 59 -8.60 4.76 2.92
C GLU A 59 -7.71 5.92 2.44
N GLU A 60 -6.88 6.49 3.33
CA GLU A 60 -5.88 7.49 2.94
C GLU A 60 -4.90 6.93 1.91
N LEU A 61 -4.39 5.72 2.16
CA LEU A 61 -3.47 5.04 1.26
C LEU A 61 -4.11 4.72 -0.11
N ALA A 62 -5.36 4.30 -0.13
CA ALA A 62 -6.08 4.00 -1.37
C ALA A 62 -6.32 5.25 -2.24
N ARG A 63 -6.32 6.45 -1.65
CA ARG A 63 -6.40 7.72 -2.39
C ARG A 63 -5.06 8.15 -2.97
N ASP A 64 -3.95 7.64 -2.43
CA ASP A 64 -2.61 7.91 -2.94
C ASP A 64 -2.16 6.87 -3.99
N ASN A 65 -2.65 7.06 -5.21
CA ASN A 65 -2.29 6.23 -6.35
C ASN A 65 -0.79 6.28 -6.66
N THR A 66 -0.14 7.43 -6.44
CA THR A 66 1.29 7.62 -6.72
C THR A 66 2.14 6.75 -5.80
N PHE A 67 1.79 6.74 -4.51
CA PHE A 67 2.46 5.90 -3.53
C PHE A 67 2.28 4.40 -3.84
N LEU A 68 1.07 3.96 -4.17
CA LEU A 68 0.81 2.55 -4.52
C LEU A 68 1.62 2.08 -5.73
N LEU A 69 1.75 2.92 -6.76
CA LEU A 69 2.60 2.61 -7.93
C LEU A 69 4.09 2.60 -7.57
N ALA A 70 4.53 3.48 -6.68
CA ALA A 70 5.92 3.51 -6.20
C ALA A 70 6.26 2.25 -5.40
N VAL A 71 5.35 1.76 -4.56
CA VAL A 71 5.51 0.49 -3.81
C VAL A 71 5.62 -0.69 -4.78
N GLU A 72 4.73 -0.79 -5.77
CA GLU A 72 4.77 -1.86 -6.77
C GLU A 72 6.08 -1.87 -7.55
N ASP A 73 6.53 -0.72 -8.05
CA ASP A 73 7.80 -0.60 -8.78
C ASP A 73 9.00 -0.93 -7.89
N TYR A 74 8.99 -0.48 -6.63
CA TYR A 74 10.04 -0.78 -5.66
C TYR A 74 10.14 -2.28 -5.38
N LEU A 75 9.02 -2.93 -5.02
CA LEU A 75 8.98 -4.35 -4.71
C LEU A 75 9.34 -5.23 -5.91
N SER A 76 8.85 -4.88 -7.12
CA SER A 76 9.21 -5.61 -8.34
C SER A 76 10.71 -5.52 -8.67
N ARG A 77 11.35 -4.40 -8.31
CA ARG A 77 12.80 -4.24 -8.49
C ARG A 77 13.61 -4.96 -7.42
N THR A 78 13.18 -4.94 -6.17
CA THR A 78 13.90 -5.59 -5.06
C THR A 78 13.74 -7.12 -5.09
N GLU A 79 12.58 -7.66 -5.46
CA GLU A 79 12.42 -9.12 -5.69
C GLU A 79 13.32 -9.66 -6.81
N ARG A 80 13.74 -8.83 -7.76
CA ARG A 80 14.69 -9.21 -8.82
C ARG A 80 16.15 -9.12 -8.39
N LEU A 81 16.43 -8.48 -7.25
CA LEU A 81 17.77 -8.18 -6.75
C LEU A 81 18.15 -9.02 -5.51
N HIS A 82 17.18 -9.69 -4.89
CA HIS A 82 17.34 -10.57 -3.71
C HIS A 82 17.28 -12.04 -4.10
#